data_AF-A0A5N5SXV2-F1
#
_entry.id   AF-A0A5N5SXV2-F1
#
_cell.length_a   1.000
_cell.length_b   1.000
_cell.length_c   1.000
_cell.angle_alpha   90.00
_cell.angle_beta   90.00
_cell.angle_gamma   90.00
#
_symmetry.space_group_name_H-M   'P 1'
#
loop_
_entity.id
_entity.type
_entity.pdbx_description
1 polymer ?
#
loop_
_entity_poly.entity_id
_entity_poly.type
_entity_poly.pdbx_seq_one_letter_code
_entity_poly.pdbx_strand_id
1 'polypeptide(L)'
;VVVSNLFDVTLVEEELRSTLSRTGRDLFLAITGSHPFTISILLTELQEKLNSVGSLALYLFKFLCLDSWYPTEEDLQCLSYWLMYTPASSLENNLARIILSKMNWGFTADKKSLALPRAIHERIALLIVDVSLKLNSKLGQGNLISEGVKQVTSVVYAPSPEQVLLKWSWSMLNQLHLHQMDQADDEVRALLANQSLVLRGIGDPFVTPSLEPLKNGLSAKNPLAIFTALLMSSWGHSVPEVKVKLVWEQEKYANKV
;
A
#
# COMPACT_ATOMS: atom_id res chain seq x y z
N VAL A 1 20.30 19.56 6.16
CA VAL A 1 20.54 20.96 6.59
C VAL A 1 19.52 21.93 6.00
N VAL A 2 19.53 22.24 4.69
CA VAL A 2 18.58 23.24 4.13
C VAL A 2 17.11 22.80 4.30
N VAL A 3 16.78 21.56 3.93
CA VAL A 3 15.42 21.01 4.07
C VAL A 3 14.99 20.92 5.54
N SER A 4 15.87 20.43 6.42
CA SER A 4 15.64 20.36 7.87
C SER A 4 15.37 21.73 8.49
N ASN A 5 16.21 22.73 8.20
CA ASN A 5 16.03 24.08 8.74
C ASN A 5 14.73 24.72 8.21
N LEU A 6 14.41 24.50 6.93
CA LEU A 6 13.15 24.96 6.36
C LEU A 6 11.96 24.28 7.03
N PHE A 7 12.07 22.98 7.35
CA PHE A 7 11.04 22.22 8.05
C PHE A 7 10.80 22.80 9.43
N ASP A 8 11.86 23.06 10.19
CA ASP A 8 11.76 23.64 11.53
C ASP A 8 11.09 25.02 11.50
N VAL A 9 11.58 25.92 10.65
CA VAL A 9 11.08 27.30 10.58
C VAL A 9 9.64 27.39 10.05
N THR A 10 9.25 26.54 9.11
CA THR A 10 7.95 26.67 8.43
C THR A 10 6.85 25.78 8.99
N LEU A 11 7.20 24.70 9.68
CA LEU A 11 6.25 23.69 10.14
C LEU A 11 6.30 23.40 11.65
N VAL A 12 7.43 23.63 12.31
CA VAL A 12 7.61 23.30 13.74
C VAL A 12 7.48 24.54 14.62
N GLU A 13 8.13 25.65 14.25
CA GLU A 13 8.11 26.91 15.01
C GLU A 13 6.72 27.55 14.99
N GLU A 14 6.05 27.62 16.15
CA GLU A 14 4.63 27.98 16.20
C GLU A 14 4.37 29.43 15.78
N GLU A 15 5.27 30.34 16.18
CA GLU A 15 5.16 31.77 15.87
C GLU A 15 5.21 32.01 14.35
N LEU A 16 6.13 31.32 13.67
CA LEU A 16 6.40 31.51 12.26
C LEU A 16 5.49 30.66 11.37
N ARG A 17 5.05 29.48 11.83
CA ARG A 17 4.19 28.54 11.09
C ARG A 17 2.92 29.19 10.56
N SER A 18 2.28 30.05 11.35
CA SER A 18 1.05 30.75 10.96
C SER A 18 1.23 31.62 9.71
N THR A 19 2.44 32.18 9.53
CA THR A 19 2.78 33.08 8.44
C THR A 19 3.46 32.35 7.27
N LEU A 20 4.31 31.37 7.58
CA LEU A 20 5.22 30.76 6.60
C LEU A 20 4.75 29.41 6.06
N SER A 21 3.75 28.75 6.64
CA SER A 21 3.34 27.39 6.23
C SER A 21 2.99 27.26 4.75
N ARG A 22 2.34 28.28 4.15
CA ARG A 22 2.04 28.30 2.71
C ARG A 22 3.32 28.44 1.87
N THR A 23 4.18 29.39 2.22
CA THR A 23 5.45 29.62 1.54
C THR A 23 6.37 28.41 1.68
N GLY A 24 6.45 27.82 2.86
CA GLY A 24 7.19 26.60 3.14
C GLY A 24 6.72 25.44 2.27
N ARG A 25 5.41 25.22 2.16
CA ARG A 25 4.84 24.23 1.24
C ARG A 25 5.28 24.46 -0.21
N ASP A 26 5.19 25.69 -0.70
CA ASP A 26 5.54 26.01 -2.09
C ASP A 26 7.05 25.81 -2.35
N LEU A 27 7.89 26.13 -1.36
CA LEU A 27 9.32 25.82 -1.38
C LEU A 27 9.59 24.32 -1.38
N PHE A 28 8.92 23.56 -0.51
CA PHE A 28 9.06 22.10 -0.49
C PHE A 28 8.63 21.48 -1.80
N LEU A 29 7.53 21.93 -2.41
CA LEU A 29 7.10 21.46 -3.73
C LEU A 29 8.19 21.66 -4.79
N ALA A 30 8.81 22.84 -4.83
CA ALA A 30 9.89 23.13 -5.77
C ALA A 30 11.15 22.27 -5.49
N ILE A 31 11.51 22.11 -4.21
CA ILE A 31 12.67 21.33 -3.79
C ILE A 31 12.47 19.85 -4.09
N THR A 32 11.34 19.25 -3.69
CA THR A 32 11.07 17.82 -3.92
C THR A 32 10.91 17.50 -5.40
N GLY A 33 10.39 18.44 -6.20
CA GLY A 33 10.32 18.29 -7.66
C GLY A 33 11.71 18.27 -8.32
N SER A 34 12.67 19.03 -7.78
CA SER A 34 14.04 19.09 -8.32
C SER A 34 14.98 18.05 -7.72
N HIS A 35 14.70 17.64 -6.47
CA HIS A 35 15.53 16.77 -5.65
C HIS A 35 14.66 15.75 -4.91
N PRO A 36 14.16 14.69 -5.59
CA PRO A 36 13.17 13.78 -4.99
C PRO A 36 13.62 13.07 -3.71
N PHE A 37 14.91 12.83 -3.52
CA PHE A 37 15.46 12.24 -2.29
C PHE A 37 15.17 13.06 -1.02
N THR A 38 14.85 14.36 -1.18
CA THR A 38 14.51 15.23 -0.04
C THR A 38 13.19 14.83 0.63
N ILE A 39 12.35 14.03 -0.03
CA ILE A 39 11.14 13.45 0.58
C ILE A 39 11.51 12.51 1.72
N SER A 40 12.55 11.69 1.58
CA SER A 40 13.04 10.81 2.66
C SER A 40 13.56 11.61 3.87
N ILE A 41 14.24 12.74 3.60
CA ILE A 41 14.66 13.68 4.66
C ILE A 41 13.45 14.25 5.38
N LEU A 42 12.43 14.71 4.64
CA LEU A 42 11.19 15.22 5.23
C LEU A 42 10.44 14.17 6.05
N LEU A 43 10.42 12.92 5.58
CA LEU A 43 9.77 11.83 6.30
C LEU A 43 10.48 11.53 7.63
N THR A 44 11.82 11.58 7.63
CA THR A 44 12.64 11.39 8.84
C THR A 44 12.39 12.52 9.85
N GLU A 45 12.48 13.78 9.43
CA GLU A 45 12.19 14.95 10.31
C GLU A 45 10.76 14.88 10.86
N LEU A 46 9.81 14.48 10.02
CA LEU A 46 8.42 14.35 10.41
C LEU A 46 8.23 13.25 11.45
N GLN A 47 8.93 12.12 11.34
CA GLN A 47 8.82 11.03 12.31
C GLN A 47 9.18 11.48 13.73
N GLU A 48 10.21 12.32 13.87
CA GLU A 48 10.66 12.84 15.16
C GLU A 48 9.72 13.92 15.72
N LYS A 49 9.13 14.73 14.84
CA LYS A 49 8.43 15.97 15.20
C LYS A 49 6.93 15.94 14.90
N LEU A 50 6.36 14.77 14.64
CA LEU A 50 4.98 14.61 14.17
C LEU A 50 3.95 15.25 15.11
N ASN A 51 4.16 15.12 16.42
CA ASN A 51 3.29 15.70 17.44
C ASN A 51 3.23 17.22 17.39
N SER A 52 4.35 17.88 17.07
CA SER A 52 4.45 19.34 16.96
C SER A 52 3.83 19.85 15.65
N VAL A 53 4.02 19.12 14.56
CA VAL A 53 3.51 19.51 13.23
C VAL A 53 2.02 19.22 13.07
N GLY A 54 1.55 18.08 13.59
CA GLY A 54 0.14 17.68 13.55
C GLY A 54 -0.42 17.57 12.12
N SER A 55 -1.67 17.99 11.93
CA SER A 55 -2.40 17.86 10.67
C SER A 55 -1.79 18.65 9.50
N LEU A 56 -0.90 19.61 9.78
CA LEU A 56 -0.14 20.33 8.74
C LEU A 56 0.74 19.39 7.91
N ALA A 57 1.18 18.27 8.50
CA ALA A 57 1.91 17.23 7.78
C ALA A 57 1.07 16.62 6.65
N LEU A 58 -0.21 16.31 6.92
CA LEU A 58 -1.14 15.79 5.90
C LEU A 58 -1.33 16.80 4.77
N TYR A 59 -1.44 18.08 5.14
CA TYR A 59 -1.56 19.16 4.17
C TYR A 59 -0.30 19.19 3.29
N LEU A 60 0.90 19.25 3.86
CA LEU A 60 2.16 19.28 3.11
C LEU A 60 2.23 18.11 2.10
N PHE A 61 2.12 16.87 2.57
CA PHE A 61 2.29 15.68 1.73
C PHE A 61 1.22 15.50 0.67
N LYS A 62 0.03 16.12 0.81
CA LYS A 62 -0.94 16.17 -0.28
C LYS A 62 -0.45 16.98 -1.48
N PHE A 63 0.39 18.00 -1.27
CA PHE A 63 0.88 18.88 -2.33
C PHE A 63 2.19 18.43 -2.95
N LEU A 64 3.06 17.72 -2.22
CA LEU A 64 4.36 17.30 -2.74
C LEU A 64 4.22 16.43 -4.01
N CYS A 65 5.15 16.56 -4.94
CA CYS A 65 5.27 15.68 -6.10
C CYS A 65 6.16 14.49 -5.72
N LEU A 66 5.58 13.29 -5.71
CA LEU A 66 6.27 12.04 -5.36
C LEU A 66 6.58 11.19 -6.61
N ASP A 67 6.29 11.70 -7.81
CA ASP A 67 6.31 10.93 -9.07
C ASP A 67 7.71 10.39 -9.44
N SER A 68 8.77 11.05 -8.97
CA SER A 68 10.17 10.69 -9.20
C SER A 68 10.89 10.27 -7.91
N TRP A 69 10.15 10.09 -6.82
CA TRP A 69 10.74 9.67 -5.55
C TRP A 69 10.95 8.16 -5.52
N TYR A 70 12.16 7.77 -5.14
CA TYR A 70 12.53 6.39 -4.88
C TYR A 70 12.74 6.22 -3.38
N PRO A 71 11.87 5.49 -2.67
CA PRO A 71 11.95 5.35 -1.22
C PRO A 71 13.16 4.48 -0.81
N THR A 72 13.76 4.81 0.32
CA THR A 72 14.76 3.94 0.95
C THR A 72 14.10 2.81 1.73
N GLU A 73 14.91 1.88 2.25
CA GLU A 73 14.42 0.80 3.09
C GLU A 73 13.79 1.34 4.38
N GLU A 74 14.41 2.37 4.97
CA GLU A 74 13.94 3.05 6.17
C GLU A 74 12.59 3.75 5.92
N ASP A 75 12.42 4.38 4.76
CA ASP A 75 11.15 4.98 4.35
C ASP A 75 10.04 3.92 4.30
N LEU A 76 10.30 2.80 3.62
CA LEU A 76 9.34 1.70 3.49
C LEU A 76 9.03 1.07 4.86
N GLN A 77 10.02 0.92 5.73
CA GLN A 77 9.83 0.40 7.09
C GLN A 77 8.96 1.35 7.92
N CYS A 78 9.19 2.66 7.83
CA CYS A 78 8.40 3.68 8.51
C CYS A 78 6.93 3.63 8.07
N LEU A 79 6.68 3.64 6.76
CA LEU A 79 5.32 3.57 6.20
C LEU A 79 4.62 2.25 6.56
N SER A 80 5.35 1.14 6.52
CA SER A 80 4.84 -0.17 6.93
C SER A 80 4.44 -0.18 8.40
N TYR A 81 5.30 0.41 9.26
CA TYR A 81 5.04 0.48 10.69
C TYR A 81 3.80 1.34 10.99
N TRP A 82 3.70 2.53 10.36
CA TRP A 82 2.54 3.40 10.50
C TRP A 82 1.24 2.71 10.07
N LEU A 83 1.22 2.00 8.94
CA LEU A 83 0.03 1.27 8.52
C LEU A 83 -0.34 0.12 9.46
N MET A 84 0.65 -0.65 9.90
CA MET A 84 0.40 -1.86 10.68
C MET A 84 0.10 -1.58 12.14
N TYR A 85 0.82 -0.67 12.79
CA TYR A 85 0.85 -0.59 14.25
C TYR A 85 0.14 0.63 14.83
N THR A 86 -0.28 1.60 14.01
CA THR A 86 -1.06 2.76 14.48
C THR A 86 -2.55 2.60 14.17
N PRO A 87 -3.46 3.28 14.91
CA PRO A 87 -4.89 3.27 14.62
C PRO A 87 -5.22 3.78 13.20
N ALA A 88 -6.26 3.27 12.56
CA ALA A 88 -6.68 3.72 11.22
C ALA A 88 -7.05 5.22 11.17
N SER A 89 -7.50 5.76 12.30
CA SER A 89 -7.83 7.19 12.48
C SER A 89 -6.60 8.07 12.79
N SER A 90 -5.44 7.49 13.09
CA SER A 90 -4.24 8.23 13.49
C SER A 90 -3.65 9.06 12.35
N LEU A 91 -2.85 10.05 12.72
CA LEU A 91 -2.19 10.94 11.77
C LEU A 91 -1.16 10.18 10.92
N GLU A 92 -0.39 9.31 11.57
CA GLU A 92 0.62 8.39 11.03
C GLU A 92 0.01 7.51 9.94
N ASN A 93 -1.10 6.85 10.24
CA ASN A 93 -1.77 5.96 9.28
C ASN A 93 -2.29 6.75 8.07
N ASN A 94 -2.90 7.92 8.29
CA ASN A 94 -3.38 8.78 7.22
C ASN A 94 -2.22 9.29 6.34
N LEU A 95 -1.08 9.65 6.94
CA LEU A 95 0.13 10.06 6.22
C LEU A 95 0.65 8.93 5.35
N ALA A 96 0.81 7.73 5.92
CA ALA A 96 1.30 6.58 5.16
C ALA A 96 0.43 6.31 3.94
N ARG A 97 -0.90 6.38 4.09
CA ARG A 97 -1.84 6.24 2.97
C ARG A 97 -1.69 7.34 1.92
N ILE A 98 -1.54 8.60 2.33
CA ILE A 98 -1.34 9.73 1.39
C ILE A 98 -0.04 9.56 0.61
N ILE A 99 1.05 9.24 1.30
CA ILE A 99 2.38 9.06 0.70
C ILE A 99 2.34 7.94 -0.32
N LEU A 100 1.91 6.74 0.09
CA LEU A 100 1.81 5.58 -0.78
C LEU A 100 0.90 5.84 -1.98
N SER A 101 -0.26 6.48 -1.80
CA SER A 101 -1.16 6.80 -2.92
C SER A 101 -0.63 7.83 -3.91
N LYS A 102 0.42 8.57 -3.58
CA LYS A 102 1.04 9.58 -4.45
C LYS A 102 2.34 9.12 -5.11
N MET A 103 2.86 7.96 -4.72
CA MET A 103 4.02 7.37 -5.37
C MET A 103 3.68 6.96 -6.80
N ASN A 104 4.68 6.97 -7.68
CA ASN A 104 4.51 6.49 -9.04
C ASN A 104 4.57 4.96 -9.08
N TRP A 105 3.40 4.31 -9.02
CA TRP A 105 3.27 2.88 -9.22
C TRP A 105 3.25 2.46 -10.69
N GLY A 106 3.17 3.42 -11.62
CA GLY A 106 3.12 3.11 -13.04
C GLY A 106 4.51 2.90 -13.64
N PHE A 107 4.66 3.32 -14.89
CA PHE A 107 5.90 3.22 -15.64
C PHE A 107 6.73 4.49 -15.54
N THR A 108 8.02 4.36 -15.82
CA THR A 108 8.93 5.48 -16.08
C THR A 108 8.44 6.34 -17.25
N ALA A 109 8.94 7.57 -17.38
CA ALA A 109 8.53 8.48 -18.45
C ALA A 109 8.76 7.92 -19.86
N ASP A 110 9.77 7.07 -20.05
CA ASP A 110 10.07 6.38 -21.31
C ASP A 110 9.26 5.08 -21.51
N LYS A 111 8.44 4.70 -20.52
CA LYS A 111 7.58 3.51 -20.48
C LYS A 111 8.31 2.18 -20.63
N LYS A 112 9.62 2.16 -20.40
CA LYS A 112 10.45 0.95 -20.58
C LYS A 112 10.50 0.06 -19.35
N SER A 113 10.23 0.61 -18.17
CA SER A 113 10.25 -0.12 -16.92
C SER A 113 9.24 0.45 -15.94
N LEU A 114 8.90 -0.32 -14.91
CA LEU A 114 8.16 0.23 -13.77
C LEU A 114 8.97 1.35 -13.11
N ALA A 115 8.28 2.39 -12.65
CA ALA A 115 8.89 3.51 -11.95
C ALA A 115 9.45 3.07 -10.58
N LEU A 116 8.80 2.11 -9.95
CA LEU A 116 9.29 1.42 -8.76
C LEU A 116 9.54 -0.06 -9.08
N PRO A 117 10.59 -0.69 -8.53
CA PRO A 117 10.85 -2.10 -8.79
C PRO A 117 9.70 -2.98 -8.35
N ARG A 118 9.46 -4.08 -9.08
CA ARG A 118 8.43 -5.08 -8.76
C ARG A 118 8.51 -5.57 -7.31
N ALA A 119 9.71 -5.70 -6.74
CA ALA A 119 9.89 -6.08 -5.33
C ALA A 119 9.19 -5.13 -4.34
N ILE A 120 9.14 -3.82 -4.64
CA ILE A 120 8.42 -2.84 -3.81
C ILE A 120 6.91 -3.05 -3.95
N HIS A 121 6.42 -3.33 -5.17
CA HIS A 121 5.01 -3.63 -5.39
C HIS A 121 4.58 -4.86 -4.58
N GLU A 122 5.35 -5.95 -4.68
CA GLU A 122 5.10 -7.20 -3.95
C GLU A 122 5.10 -6.97 -2.44
N ARG A 123 6.08 -6.22 -1.92
CA ARG A 123 6.14 -5.86 -0.50
C ARG A 123 4.91 -5.10 -0.02
N ILE A 124 4.49 -4.07 -0.76
CA ILE A 124 3.31 -3.28 -0.38
C ILE A 124 2.03 -4.10 -0.50
N ALA A 125 1.92 -5.00 -1.48
CA ALA A 125 0.79 -5.91 -1.59
C ALA A 125 0.68 -6.85 -0.38
N LEU A 126 1.79 -7.45 0.04
CA LEU A 126 1.86 -8.32 1.22
C LEU A 126 1.52 -7.54 2.51
N LEU A 127 2.05 -6.32 2.65
CA LEU A 127 1.71 -5.42 3.75
C LEU A 127 0.20 -5.14 3.82
N ILE A 128 -0.44 -4.87 2.67
CA ILE A 128 -1.89 -4.61 2.61
C ILE A 128 -2.68 -5.85 3.05
N VAL A 129 -2.22 -7.05 2.69
CA VAL A 129 -2.83 -8.31 3.14
C VAL A 129 -2.74 -8.42 4.67
N ASP A 130 -1.58 -8.18 5.26
CA ASP A 130 -1.42 -8.21 6.72
C ASP A 130 -2.29 -7.15 7.43
N VAL A 131 -2.34 -5.92 6.90
CA VAL A 131 -3.24 -4.86 7.40
C VAL A 131 -4.68 -5.34 7.36
N SER A 132 -5.11 -5.97 6.27
CA SER A 132 -6.49 -6.45 6.12
C SER A 132 -6.84 -7.58 7.08
N LEU A 133 -5.89 -8.47 7.39
CA LEU A 133 -6.08 -9.53 8.38
C LEU A 133 -6.24 -8.95 9.79
N LYS A 134 -5.43 -7.94 10.11
CA LYS A 134 -5.54 -7.20 11.37
C LYS A 134 -6.86 -6.44 11.48
N LEU A 135 -7.39 -5.92 10.37
CA LEU A 135 -8.71 -5.28 10.36
C LEU A 135 -9.82 -6.30 10.59
N ASN A 136 -9.77 -7.45 9.92
CA ASN A 136 -10.78 -8.50 10.09
C ASN A 136 -10.81 -9.07 11.51
N SER A 137 -9.67 -9.17 12.20
CA SER A 137 -9.66 -9.61 13.60
C SER A 137 -10.33 -8.59 14.53
N LYS A 138 -10.22 -7.29 14.24
CA LYS A 138 -10.92 -6.22 14.97
C LYS A 138 -12.40 -6.13 14.62
N LEU A 139 -12.74 -6.22 13.32
CA LEU A 139 -14.12 -6.16 12.83
C LEU A 139 -14.89 -7.45 13.11
N GLY A 140 -14.23 -8.61 13.16
CA GLY A 140 -14.83 -9.90 13.55
C GLY A 140 -15.30 -9.95 15.01
N GLN A 141 -14.81 -9.05 15.87
CA GLN A 141 -15.37 -8.80 17.20
C GLN A 141 -16.66 -7.95 17.15
N GLY A 142 -16.99 -7.37 15.99
CA GLY A 142 -18.20 -6.62 15.69
C GLY A 142 -18.96 -7.18 14.47
N ASN A 143 -19.67 -8.30 14.64
CA ASN A 143 -20.76 -8.81 13.79
C ASN A 143 -20.83 -8.33 12.31
N LEU A 144 -19.97 -8.89 11.46
CA LEU A 144 -19.85 -8.60 10.02
C LEU A 144 -21.04 -9.06 9.15
N ILE A 145 -22.16 -9.55 9.70
CA ILE A 145 -23.36 -9.90 8.91
C ILE A 145 -24.53 -8.93 9.15
N SER A 146 -24.44 -8.03 10.15
CA SER A 146 -25.58 -7.14 10.47
C SER A 146 -25.61 -5.80 9.71
N GLU A 147 -24.52 -5.39 9.06
CA GLU A 147 -24.47 -4.07 8.40
C GLU A 147 -25.06 -4.04 6.99
N GLY A 148 -25.03 -5.17 6.26
CA GLY A 148 -25.69 -5.27 4.95
C GLY A 148 -27.22 -5.08 5.01
N VAL A 149 -27.84 -5.36 6.17
CA VAL A 149 -29.29 -5.20 6.39
C VAL A 149 -29.64 -3.89 7.11
N LYS A 150 -28.66 -3.20 7.73
CA LYS A 150 -28.89 -1.90 8.39
C LYS A 150 -28.79 -0.69 7.46
N GLN A 151 -28.42 -0.88 6.19
CA GLN A 151 -28.28 0.21 5.21
C GLN A 151 -29.60 0.71 4.58
N VAL A 152 -30.78 0.35 5.12
CA VAL A 152 -32.08 0.81 4.58
C VAL A 152 -32.75 1.91 5.43
N THR A 153 -32.13 2.36 6.52
CA THR A 153 -32.67 3.47 7.33
C THR A 153 -31.79 4.71 7.23
N SER A 154 -32.13 5.58 6.28
CA SER A 154 -31.93 7.04 6.17
C SER A 154 -31.21 7.80 7.30
N VAL A 155 -29.95 7.45 7.60
CA VAL A 155 -28.97 8.31 8.27
C VAL A 155 -27.65 8.07 7.54
N VAL A 156 -27.10 9.12 6.92
CA VAL A 156 -25.78 9.06 6.25
C VAL A 156 -24.72 8.94 7.35
N TYR A 157 -24.48 7.72 7.83
CA TYR A 157 -23.35 7.47 8.72
C TYR A 157 -22.06 7.62 7.91
N ALA A 158 -21.17 8.51 8.35
CA ALA A 158 -19.83 8.60 7.80
C ALA A 158 -19.12 7.24 7.96
N PRO A 159 -18.36 6.79 6.94
CA PRO A 159 -17.68 5.50 7.01
C PRO A 159 -16.67 5.50 8.17
N SER A 160 -16.56 4.37 8.87
CA SER A 160 -15.58 4.23 9.95
C SER A 160 -14.14 4.34 9.42
N PRO A 161 -13.15 4.72 10.24
CA PRO A 161 -11.75 4.75 9.83
C PRO A 161 -11.26 3.42 9.24
N GLU A 162 -11.74 2.29 9.77
CA GLU A 162 -11.46 0.95 9.27
C GLU A 162 -12.05 0.71 7.88
N GLN A 163 -13.28 1.17 7.63
CA GLN A 163 -13.90 1.09 6.30
C GLN A 163 -13.16 1.96 5.27
N VAL A 164 -12.71 3.16 5.67
CA VAL A 164 -11.90 4.03 4.81
C VAL A 164 -10.54 3.38 4.50
N LEU A 165 -9.89 2.78 5.50
CA LEU A 165 -8.64 2.05 5.31
C LEU A 165 -8.84 0.83 4.38
N LEU A 166 -9.90 0.04 4.57
CA LEU A 166 -10.20 -1.09 3.70
C LEU A 166 -10.46 -0.66 2.25
N LYS A 167 -11.23 0.41 2.03
CA LYS A 167 -11.46 0.98 0.70
C LYS A 167 -10.15 1.46 0.06
N TRP A 168 -9.31 2.11 0.84
CA TRP A 168 -7.97 2.52 0.39
C TRP A 168 -7.12 1.30 0.02
N SER A 169 -7.12 0.22 0.82
CA SER A 169 -6.36 -1.01 0.55
C SER A 169 -6.71 -1.62 -0.81
N TRP A 170 -8.01 -1.69 -1.15
CA TRP A 170 -8.45 -2.12 -2.48
C TRP A 170 -7.94 -1.20 -3.59
N SER A 171 -8.04 0.12 -3.38
CA SER A 171 -7.59 1.10 -4.37
C SER A 171 -6.09 0.99 -4.60
N MET A 172 -5.32 0.79 -3.52
CA MET A 172 -3.87 0.64 -3.56
C MET A 172 -3.47 -0.63 -4.29
N LEU A 173 -4.06 -1.80 -3.97
CA LEU A 173 -3.75 -3.05 -4.68
C LEU A 173 -4.02 -2.98 -6.18
N ASN A 174 -5.07 -2.25 -6.61
CA ASN A 174 -5.37 -2.06 -8.03
C ASN A 174 -4.38 -1.16 -8.77
N GLN A 175 -3.53 -0.40 -8.06
CA GLN A 175 -2.45 0.40 -8.67
C GLN A 175 -1.15 -0.39 -8.84
N LEU A 176 -1.02 -1.55 -8.20
CA LEU A 176 0.22 -2.30 -8.19
C LEU A 176 0.31 -3.25 -9.39
N HIS A 177 1.39 -3.09 -10.16
CA HIS A 177 1.77 -3.98 -11.26
C HIS A 177 2.39 -5.32 -10.77
N LEU A 178 1.53 -6.20 -10.25
CA LEU A 178 1.94 -7.45 -9.58
C LEU A 178 2.05 -8.64 -10.53
N HIS A 179 1.20 -8.68 -11.55
CA HIS A 179 1.12 -9.78 -12.50
C HIS A 179 2.22 -9.68 -13.55
N GLN A 180 2.74 -10.82 -14.02
CA GLN A 180 3.82 -10.82 -15.00
C GLN A 180 3.44 -10.25 -16.36
N MET A 181 2.15 -10.30 -16.67
CA MET A 181 1.59 -9.68 -17.88
C MET A 181 1.29 -8.20 -17.73
N ASP A 182 1.53 -7.64 -16.54
CA ASP A 182 1.33 -6.23 -16.21
C ASP A 182 2.67 -5.48 -16.10
N GLN A 183 3.71 -6.00 -16.76
CA GLN A 183 5.05 -5.41 -16.82
C GLN A 183 5.23 -4.63 -18.14
N ALA A 184 6.42 -4.07 -18.36
CA ALA A 184 6.69 -3.29 -19.58
C ALA A 184 6.60 -4.19 -20.84
N ASP A 185 6.16 -3.62 -21.96
CA ASP A 185 5.89 -4.36 -23.21
C ASP A 185 7.06 -5.24 -23.65
N ASP A 186 8.30 -4.75 -23.51
CA ASP A 186 9.49 -5.50 -23.90
C ASP A 186 9.75 -6.70 -22.97
N GLU A 187 9.49 -6.55 -21.67
CA GLU A 187 9.58 -7.66 -20.70
C GLU A 187 8.49 -8.70 -20.96
N VAL A 188 7.26 -8.26 -21.22
CA VAL A 188 6.15 -9.16 -21.55
C VAL A 188 6.41 -9.92 -22.85
N ARG A 189 6.95 -9.25 -23.89
CA ARG A 189 7.35 -9.90 -25.15
C ARG A 189 8.44 -10.94 -24.94
N ALA A 190 9.46 -10.61 -24.15
CA ALA A 190 10.52 -11.55 -23.82
C ALA A 190 9.98 -12.78 -23.06
N LEU A 191 9.02 -12.56 -22.16
CA LEU A 191 8.34 -13.61 -21.41
C LEU A 191 7.52 -14.54 -22.32
N LEU A 192 6.76 -13.97 -23.25
CA LEU A 192 5.95 -14.73 -24.21
C LEU A 192 6.81 -15.53 -25.19
N ALA A 193 7.99 -15.01 -25.55
CA ALA A 193 8.97 -15.73 -26.37
C ALA A 193 9.57 -16.95 -25.65
N ASN A 194 9.52 -16.98 -24.31
CA ASN A 194 10.00 -18.10 -23.52
C ASN A 194 9.08 -18.40 -22.33
N GLN A 195 8.05 -19.21 -22.58
CA GLN A 195 7.04 -19.59 -21.59
C GLN A 195 7.62 -20.24 -20.32
N SER A 196 8.79 -20.87 -20.40
CA SER A 196 9.46 -21.44 -19.22
C SER A 196 9.94 -20.37 -18.22
N LEU A 197 10.08 -19.12 -18.66
CA LEU A 197 10.43 -17.98 -17.81
C LEU A 197 9.22 -17.37 -17.12
N VAL A 198 7.99 -17.60 -17.62
CA VAL A 198 6.73 -17.14 -16.99
C VAL A 198 6.69 -17.68 -15.56
N LEU A 199 6.73 -18.98 -15.37
CA LEU A 199 6.61 -19.53 -14.01
C LEU A 199 7.89 -19.35 -13.15
N ARG A 200 8.99 -18.86 -13.75
CA ARG A 200 10.27 -18.72 -13.05
C ARG A 200 10.25 -17.48 -12.16
N GLY A 201 10.33 -17.72 -10.84
CA GLY A 201 10.29 -16.66 -9.84
C GLY A 201 8.88 -16.32 -9.33
N ILE A 202 7.86 -17.04 -9.79
CA ILE A 202 6.54 -17.00 -9.16
C ILE A 202 6.48 -18.06 -8.06
N GLY A 203 6.24 -17.64 -6.82
CA GLY A 203 6.11 -18.54 -5.68
C GLY A 203 4.70 -19.14 -5.56
N ASP A 204 4.63 -20.38 -5.03
CA ASP A 204 3.38 -20.91 -4.46
C ASP A 204 3.19 -20.30 -3.06
N PRO A 205 2.00 -19.74 -2.73
CA PRO A 205 1.74 -19.11 -1.43
C PRO A 205 1.93 -20.02 -0.21
N PHE A 206 1.75 -21.33 -0.35
CA PHE A 206 1.86 -22.30 0.74
C PHE A 206 3.25 -22.91 0.89
N VAL A 207 4.11 -22.73 -0.12
CA VAL A 207 5.48 -23.27 -0.14
C VAL A 207 6.51 -22.17 0.11
N THR A 208 6.27 -20.96 -0.41
CA THR A 208 7.25 -19.88 -0.44
C THR A 208 7.22 -19.07 0.86
N PRO A 209 8.30 -19.03 1.66
CA PRO A 209 8.29 -18.34 2.96
C PRO A 209 7.99 -16.84 2.87
N SER A 210 8.47 -16.15 1.83
CA SER A 210 8.22 -14.71 1.64
C SER A 210 6.74 -14.39 1.36
N LEU A 211 5.91 -15.39 1.05
CA LEU A 211 4.47 -15.25 0.82
C LEU A 211 3.63 -15.65 2.05
N GLU A 212 4.24 -15.73 3.23
CA GLU A 212 3.54 -16.04 4.48
C GLU A 212 2.27 -15.19 4.73
N PRO A 213 2.26 -13.86 4.46
CA PRO A 213 1.03 -13.06 4.55
C PRO A 213 -0.11 -13.60 3.68
N LEU A 214 0.19 -14.08 2.47
CA LEU A 214 -0.80 -14.70 1.59
C LEU A 214 -1.28 -16.03 2.15
N LYS A 215 -0.38 -16.89 2.64
CA LYS A 215 -0.77 -18.16 3.27
C LYS A 215 -1.75 -17.94 4.42
N ASN A 216 -1.44 -16.99 5.29
CA ASN A 216 -2.27 -16.65 6.44
C ASN A 216 -3.62 -16.08 5.97
N GLY A 217 -3.60 -15.20 4.98
CA GLY A 217 -4.82 -14.59 4.46
C GLY A 217 -5.73 -15.52 3.68
N LEU A 218 -5.16 -16.43 2.89
CA LEU A 218 -5.89 -17.49 2.19
C LEU A 218 -6.54 -18.44 3.19
N SER A 219 -5.81 -18.85 4.22
CA SER A 219 -6.34 -19.69 5.30
C SER A 219 -7.51 -19.02 6.05
N ALA A 220 -7.46 -17.69 6.19
CA ALA A 220 -8.53 -16.89 6.78
C ALA A 220 -9.65 -16.50 5.79
N LYS A 221 -9.59 -16.96 4.54
CA LYS A 221 -10.53 -16.61 3.46
C LYS A 221 -10.68 -15.09 3.26
N ASN A 222 -9.60 -14.36 3.47
CA ASN A 222 -9.59 -12.90 3.32
C ASN A 222 -9.67 -12.52 1.83
N PRO A 223 -10.64 -11.68 1.41
CA PRO A 223 -10.81 -11.32 0.00
C PRO A 223 -9.60 -10.63 -0.63
N LEU A 224 -8.92 -9.75 0.11
CA LEU A 224 -7.71 -9.07 -0.37
C LEU A 224 -6.56 -10.05 -0.56
N ALA A 225 -6.41 -11.04 0.33
CA ALA A 225 -5.40 -12.09 0.19
C ALA A 225 -5.66 -12.98 -1.03
N ILE A 226 -6.92 -13.37 -1.26
CA ILE A 226 -7.33 -14.16 -2.43
C ILE A 226 -7.03 -13.39 -3.72
N PHE A 227 -7.46 -12.13 -3.80
CA PHE A 227 -7.20 -11.27 -4.95
C PHE A 227 -5.70 -11.10 -5.20
N THR A 228 -4.91 -10.81 -4.16
CA THR A 228 -3.47 -10.63 -4.27
C THR A 228 -2.78 -11.92 -4.72
N ALA A 229 -3.17 -13.08 -4.18
CA ALA A 229 -2.62 -14.37 -4.60
C ALA A 229 -2.87 -14.65 -6.10
N LEU A 230 -4.03 -14.28 -6.63
CA LEU A 230 -4.32 -14.38 -8.06
C LEU A 230 -3.46 -13.44 -8.91
N LEU A 231 -3.02 -12.30 -8.38
CA LEU A 231 -2.19 -11.37 -9.13
C LEU A 231 -0.71 -11.74 -9.15
N MET A 232 -0.16 -12.27 -8.06
CA MET A 232 1.31 -12.39 -7.91
C MET A 232 1.86 -13.79 -7.67
N SER A 233 1.00 -14.81 -7.52
CA SER A 233 1.43 -16.17 -7.18
C SER A 233 1.17 -17.20 -8.29
N SER A 234 1.65 -18.44 -8.10
CA SER A 234 1.50 -19.51 -9.09
C SER A 234 0.03 -19.80 -9.37
N TRP A 235 -0.84 -19.53 -8.40
CA TRP A 235 -2.28 -19.72 -8.52
C TRP A 235 -2.85 -18.83 -9.63
N GLY A 236 -2.37 -17.60 -9.79
CA GLY A 236 -2.80 -16.71 -10.87
C GLY A 236 -2.30 -17.09 -12.27
N HIS A 237 -1.12 -17.71 -12.32
CA HIS A 237 -0.36 -17.91 -13.55
C HIS A 237 -0.44 -19.35 -14.09
N SER A 238 -1.10 -20.26 -13.36
CA SER A 238 -1.34 -21.65 -13.75
C SER A 238 -2.85 -21.99 -13.72
N VAL A 239 -3.50 -21.99 -14.88
CA VAL A 239 -4.92 -22.34 -15.06
C VAL A 239 -5.33 -23.71 -14.45
N PRO A 240 -4.50 -24.77 -14.51
CA PRO A 240 -4.82 -26.05 -13.85
C PRO A 240 -4.86 -25.94 -12.31
N GLU A 241 -4.03 -25.10 -11.70
CA GLU A 241 -3.94 -24.99 -10.24
C GLU A 241 -5.14 -24.26 -9.63
N VAL A 242 -5.67 -23.23 -10.32
CA VAL A 242 -6.88 -22.51 -9.89
C VAL A 242 -8.06 -23.47 -9.73
N LYS A 243 -8.28 -24.31 -10.75
CA LYS A 243 -9.43 -25.25 -10.77
C LYS A 243 -9.25 -26.36 -9.75
N VAL A 244 -8.05 -26.89 -9.59
CA VAL A 244 -7.79 -28.02 -8.71
C VAL A 244 -7.84 -27.59 -7.24
N LYS A 245 -7.17 -26.49 -6.85
CA LYS A 245 -7.10 -26.08 -5.43
C LYS A 245 -8.39 -25.47 -4.87
N LEU A 246 -9.19 -24.78 -5.69
CA LEU A 246 -10.53 -24.32 -5.29
C LEU A 246 -11.52 -25.49 -5.08
N VAL A 247 -11.33 -26.60 -5.81
CA VAL A 247 -12.17 -27.82 -5.69
C VAL A 247 -11.75 -28.68 -4.49
N TRP A 248 -10.45 -28.84 -4.23
CA TRP A 248 -9.97 -29.59 -3.06
C TRP A 248 -10.42 -28.99 -1.72
N GLU A 249 -10.55 -27.66 -1.62
CA GLU A 249 -11.12 -27.05 -0.42
C GLU A 249 -12.60 -27.40 -0.24
N GLN A 250 -13.39 -27.49 -1.32
CA GLN A 250 -14.80 -27.89 -1.21
C GLN A 250 -14.98 -29.37 -0.81
N GLU A 251 -14.15 -30.27 -1.34
CA GLU A 251 -14.24 -31.71 -1.03
C GLU A 251 -13.79 -32.06 0.40
N LYS A 252 -12.87 -31.26 0.98
CA LYS A 252 -12.44 -31.44 2.38
C LYS A 252 -13.56 -31.16 3.40
N TYR A 253 -14.57 -30.36 3.03
CA TYR A 253 -15.74 -30.07 3.85
C TYR A 253 -16.93 -31.00 3.55
N ALA A 254 -17.03 -31.57 2.35
CA ALA A 254 -18.03 -32.59 2.05
C ALA A 254 -17.79 -33.91 2.82
N ASN A 255 -16.54 -34.20 3.18
CA ASN A 255 -16.16 -35.40 3.96
C ASN A 255 -16.08 -35.15 5.49
N LYS A 256 -16.66 -34.06 6.00
CA LYS A 256 -16.77 -33.75 7.43
C LYS A 256 -18.21 -33.60 7.93
N VAL A 257 -19.19 -34.04 7.15
CA VAL A 257 -20.60 -34.19 7.56
C VAL A 257 -20.95 -35.67 7.62
#